data_AF-A0A938TWI0-F1
#
_entry.id   AF-A0A938TWI0-F1
#
_cell.length_a   1.000
_cell.length_b   1.000
_cell.length_c   1.000
_cell.angle_alpha   90.00
_cell.angle_beta   90.00
_cell.angle_gamma   90.00
#
_symmetry.space_group_name_H-M   'P 1'
#
loop_
_entity.id
_entity.type
_entity.pdbx_description
1 polymer ?
#
loop_
_entity_poly.entity_id
_entity_poly.type
_entity_poly.pdbx_seq_one_letter_code
_entity_poly.pdbx_strand_id
1 'polypeptide(L)'
;MIECDLKNKSKDLLELNPYGKVPVLVDGDAVVYESAIINEYLEEKYPQIPLMPKDPVTRSRARIWIDYCNTRLQQAGGYVAHDYKVEESKARIKEYLGTLDREMATREYIAGEYSLADITYIPFFCRLDRYQTTIDDSTPHVKAWMKRLLARPTVRATP
;
A
#
# COMPACT_ATOMS: atom_id res chain seq x y z
N MET A 1 -15.53 -11.54 3.59
CA MET A 1 -14.60 -10.79 4.45
C MET A 1 -15.02 -11.02 5.88
N ILE A 2 -14.10 -11.43 6.75
CA ILE A 2 -14.36 -11.56 8.19
C ILE A 2 -13.67 -10.38 8.86
N GLU A 3 -14.42 -9.54 9.56
CA GLU A 3 -13.86 -8.42 10.31
C GLU A 3 -13.23 -8.92 11.61
N CYS A 4 -12.07 -8.36 11.96
CA CYS A 4 -11.32 -8.72 13.16
C CYS A 4 -11.19 -7.49 14.07
N ASP A 5 -11.51 -7.66 15.35
CA ASP A 5 -11.20 -6.65 16.37
C ASP A 5 -9.70 -6.64 16.66
N LEU A 6 -9.02 -5.54 16.31
CA LEU A 6 -7.58 -5.39 16.51
C LEU A 6 -7.18 -5.10 17.96
N LYS A 7 -8.12 -4.67 18.81
CA LYS A 7 -7.91 -4.47 20.25
C LYS A 7 -8.14 -5.76 21.05
N ASN A 8 -9.04 -6.62 20.56
CA ASN A 8 -9.35 -7.91 21.15
C ASN A 8 -9.21 -9.03 20.10
N LYS A 9 -7.95 -9.40 19.81
CA LYS A 9 -7.62 -10.37 18.75
C LYS A 9 -8.22 -11.74 19.09
N SER A 10 -8.99 -12.30 18.15
CA SER A 10 -9.56 -13.64 18.31
C SER A 10 -8.47 -14.72 18.35
N LYS A 11 -8.78 -15.84 19.00
CA LYS A 11 -7.91 -17.02 19.00
C LYS A 11 -7.65 -17.51 17.57
N ASP A 12 -8.69 -17.54 16.75
CA ASP A 12 -8.64 -17.94 15.34
C ASP A 12 -7.63 -17.09 14.54
N LEU A 13 -7.57 -15.78 14.77
CA LEU A 13 -6.58 -14.91 14.10
C LEU A 13 -5.15 -15.28 14.50
N LEU A 14 -4.92 -15.59 15.79
CA LEU A 14 -3.59 -15.95 16.29
C LEU A 14 -3.16 -17.35 15.83
N GLU A 15 -4.11 -18.27 15.67
CA GLU A 15 -3.86 -19.60 15.08
C GLU A 15 -3.49 -19.50 13.60
N LEU A 16 -4.11 -18.59 12.84
CA LEU A 16 -3.82 -18.38 11.42
C LEU A 16 -2.56 -17.54 11.19
N ASN A 17 -2.35 -16.50 12.00
CA ASN A 17 -1.20 -15.60 11.88
C ASN A 17 -0.58 -15.36 13.27
N PRO A 18 0.59 -15.94 13.57
CA PRO A 18 1.25 -15.77 14.86
C PRO A 18 1.67 -14.32 15.13
N TYR A 19 1.75 -13.45 14.12
CA TYR A 19 2.01 -12.01 14.31
C TYR A 19 0.77 -11.28 14.84
N GLY A 20 -0.41 -11.90 14.77
CA GLY A 20 -1.68 -11.32 15.14
C GLY A 20 -1.99 -10.03 14.36
N LYS A 21 -1.64 -10.00 13.08
CA LYS A 21 -1.88 -8.86 12.18
C LYS A 21 -2.86 -9.25 11.08
N VAL A 22 -3.54 -8.24 10.54
CA VAL A 22 -4.38 -8.35 9.35
C VAL A 22 -3.73 -7.58 8.19
N PRO A 23 -4.02 -7.94 6.92
CA PRO A 23 -4.89 -9.03 6.48
C PRO A 23 -4.26 -10.43 6.60
N VAL A 24 -5.14 -11.43 6.62
CA VAL A 24 -4.82 -12.86 6.43
C VAL A 24 -5.75 -13.39 5.34
N LEU A 25 -5.20 -14.11 4.37
CA LEU A 25 -5.93 -14.82 3.33
C LEU A 25 -5.92 -16.32 3.65
N VAL A 26 -7.10 -16.92 3.69
CA VAL A 26 -7.28 -18.38 3.73
C VAL A 26 -7.85 -18.82 2.39
N ASP A 27 -7.19 -19.76 1.73
CA ASP A 27 -7.55 -20.24 0.40
C ASP A 27 -7.35 -21.77 0.31
N GLY A 28 -8.45 -22.51 0.50
CA GLY A 28 -8.40 -23.95 0.76
C GLY A 28 -7.62 -24.22 2.05
N ASP A 29 -6.60 -25.06 1.97
CA ASP A 29 -5.70 -25.38 3.09
C ASP A 29 -4.56 -24.37 3.26
N ALA A 30 -4.42 -23.39 2.34
CA ALA A 30 -3.36 -22.39 2.41
C ALA A 30 -3.74 -21.23 3.33
N VAL A 31 -2.78 -20.79 4.14
CA VAL A 31 -2.86 -19.57 4.95
C VAL A 31 -1.73 -18.64 4.56
N VAL A 32 -2.06 -17.44 4.07
CA VAL A 32 -1.11 -16.44 3.59
C VAL A 32 -1.34 -15.13 4.34
N TYR A 33 -0.28 -14.55 4.91
CA TYR A 33 -0.31 -13.28 5.63
C TYR A 33 0.82 -12.36 5.16
N GLU A 34 0.78 -11.09 5.59
CA GLU A 34 1.48 -9.93 4.99
C GLU A 34 0.86 -9.49 3.66
N SER A 35 0.40 -8.24 3.58
CA SER A 35 -0.39 -7.75 2.44
C SER A 35 0.35 -7.83 1.10
N ALA A 36 1.65 -7.52 1.07
CA ALA A 36 2.45 -7.62 -0.15
C ALA A 36 2.62 -9.08 -0.62
N ILE A 37 2.75 -10.00 0.32
CA ILE A 37 2.86 -11.45 0.03
C ILE A 37 1.52 -12.01 -0.44
N ILE A 38 0.41 -11.61 0.20
CA ILE A 38 -0.94 -11.93 -0.27
C ILE A 38 -1.14 -11.44 -1.71
N ASN A 39 -0.71 -10.23 -2.03
CA ASN A 39 -0.82 -9.70 -3.38
C ASN A 39 0.01 -10.48 -4.40
N GLU A 40 1.24 -10.90 -4.07
CA GLU A 40 2.04 -11.76 -4.96
C GLU A 40 1.42 -13.15 -5.11
N TYR A 41 0.87 -13.74 -4.04
CA TYR A 41 0.13 -15.00 -4.12
C TYR A 41 -1.06 -14.92 -5.08
N LEU A 42 -1.85 -13.84 -5.01
CA LEU A 42 -2.99 -13.64 -5.89
C LEU A 42 -2.56 -13.40 -7.35
N GLU A 43 -1.46 -12.66 -7.57
CA GLU A 43 -0.86 -12.48 -8.90
C GLU A 43 -0.45 -13.81 -9.54
N GLU A 44 0.16 -14.71 -8.75
CA GLU A 44 0.60 -16.02 -9.24
C GLU A 44 -0.56 -16.99 -9.44
N LYS A 45 -1.55 -16.97 -8.55
CA LYS A 45 -2.71 -17.87 -8.60
C LYS A 45 -3.73 -17.51 -9.68
N TYR A 46 -3.90 -16.22 -9.97
CA TYR A 46 -4.90 -15.72 -10.94
C TYR A 46 -4.25 -14.91 -12.07
N PRO A 47 -3.41 -15.54 -12.93
CA PRO A 47 -2.59 -14.84 -13.92
C PRO A 47 -3.38 -14.24 -15.09
N GLN A 48 -4.70 -14.42 -15.13
CA GLN A 48 -5.56 -13.93 -16.23
C GLN A 48 -5.70 -12.41 -16.21
N ILE A 49 -5.52 -11.78 -15.05
CA ILE A 49 -5.56 -10.33 -14.85
C ILE A 49 -4.24 -9.93 -14.19
N PRO A 50 -3.14 -9.81 -14.97
CA PRO A 50 -1.82 -9.52 -14.40
C PRO A 50 -1.79 -8.10 -13.83
N LEU A 51 -1.33 -7.98 -12.60
CA LEU A 51 -1.08 -6.72 -11.90
C LEU A 51 0.41 -6.49 -11.66
N MET A 52 1.28 -7.34 -12.21
CA MET A 52 2.72 -7.11 -12.21
C MET A 52 3.31 -7.24 -13.61
N PRO A 53 4.35 -6.44 -13.94
CA PRO A 53 5.07 -6.58 -15.20
C PRO A 53 5.70 -7.98 -15.34
N LYS A 54 5.79 -8.44 -16.59
CA LYS A 54 6.51 -9.69 -16.96
C LYS A 54 8.01 -9.46 -17.15
N ASP A 55 8.39 -8.30 -17.67
CA ASP A 55 9.79 -7.91 -17.83
C ASP A 55 10.49 -7.84 -16.46
N PRO A 56 11.61 -8.56 -16.25
CA PRO A 56 12.29 -8.60 -14.95
C PRO A 56 12.70 -7.23 -14.42
N VAL A 57 13.12 -6.31 -15.28
CA VAL A 57 13.59 -4.97 -14.86
C VAL A 57 12.41 -4.15 -14.35
N THR A 58 11.32 -4.12 -15.11
CA THR A 58 10.11 -3.37 -14.75
C THR A 58 9.41 -4.01 -13.54
N ARG A 59 9.42 -5.33 -13.44
CA ARG A 59 8.93 -6.06 -12.26
C ARG A 59 9.75 -5.74 -11.01
N SER A 60 11.08 -5.62 -11.15
CA SER A 60 11.96 -5.22 -10.05
C SER A 60 11.66 -3.78 -9.60
N ARG A 61 11.42 -2.86 -10.54
CA ARG A 61 10.97 -1.50 -10.22
C ARG A 61 9.67 -1.52 -9.41
N ALA A 62 8.68 -2.30 -9.84
CA ALA A 62 7.42 -2.43 -9.11
C ALA A 62 7.66 -2.87 -7.65
N ARG A 63 8.48 -3.91 -7.44
CA ARG A 63 8.83 -4.40 -6.09
C ARG A 63 9.59 -3.37 -5.25
N ILE A 64 10.53 -2.62 -5.84
CA ILE A 64 11.26 -1.55 -5.14
C ILE A 64 10.29 -0.50 -4.58
N TRP A 65 9.30 -0.09 -5.37
CA TRP A 65 8.33 0.91 -4.93
C TRP A 65 7.27 0.35 -3.99
N ILE A 66 6.95 -0.96 -4.09
CA ILE A 66 6.15 -1.64 -3.05
C ILE A 66 6.88 -1.59 -1.71
N ASP A 67 8.15 -1.99 -1.69
CA ASP A 67 8.99 -1.92 -0.49
C ASP A 67 9.11 -0.50 0.04
N TYR A 68 9.36 0.48 -0.83
CA TYR A 68 9.43 1.89 -0.46
C TYR A 68 8.16 2.35 0.25
N CYS A 69 6.98 2.03 -0.27
CA CYS A 69 5.72 2.37 0.41
C CYS A 69 5.64 1.77 1.81
N ASN A 70 5.92 0.47 1.92
CA ASN A 70 5.75 -0.30 3.15
C ASN A 70 6.75 0.12 4.23
N THR A 71 8.02 0.33 3.86
CA THR A 71 9.09 0.63 4.81
C THR A 71 9.27 2.12 5.08
N ARG A 72 8.71 3.00 4.23
CA ARG A 72 8.78 4.46 4.38
C ARG A 72 7.44 5.07 4.73
N LEU A 73 6.55 5.25 3.75
CA LEU A 73 5.31 6.01 3.93
C LEU A 73 4.37 5.36 4.95
N GLN A 74 4.11 4.06 4.83
CA GLN A 74 3.23 3.34 5.76
C GLN A 74 3.82 3.29 7.16
N GLN A 75 5.14 3.11 7.29
CA GLN A 75 5.82 3.14 8.60
C GLN A 75 5.70 4.52 9.25
N ALA A 76 6.06 5.60 8.54
CA ALA A 76 6.01 6.95 9.07
C ALA A 76 4.57 7.39 9.37
N GLY A 77 3.61 7.06 8.49
CA GLY A 77 2.18 7.27 8.76
C GLY A 77 1.70 6.48 9.98
N GLY A 78 2.15 5.24 10.13
CA GLY A 78 1.88 4.42 11.31
C GLY A 78 2.39 5.04 12.59
N TYR A 79 3.57 5.67 12.59
CA TYR A 79 4.10 6.39 13.75
C TYR A 79 3.26 7.62 14.11
N VAL A 80 2.86 8.43 13.13
CA VAL A 80 1.94 9.56 13.37
C VAL A 80 0.61 9.06 13.94
N ALA A 81 0.06 7.99 13.39
CA ALA A 81 -1.23 7.43 13.79
C ALA A 81 -1.26 6.82 15.21
N HIS A 82 -0.09 6.61 15.82
CA HIS A 82 0.05 6.08 17.18
C HIS A 82 0.81 7.05 18.10
N ASP A 83 0.80 8.35 17.76
CA ASP A 83 1.40 9.43 18.55
C ASP A 83 2.89 9.20 18.89
N TYR A 84 3.62 8.50 18.01
CA TYR A 84 5.03 8.17 18.19
C TYR A 84 5.89 9.03 17.25
N LYS A 85 6.82 9.81 17.80
CA LYS A 85 7.76 10.66 17.04
C LYS A 85 7.07 11.46 15.92
N VAL A 86 5.96 12.11 16.25
CA VAL A 86 5.02 12.70 15.27
C VAL A 86 5.71 13.70 14.33
N GLU A 87 6.39 14.71 14.87
CA GLU A 87 7.03 15.76 14.05
C GLU A 87 8.13 15.21 13.13
N GLU A 88 8.97 14.30 13.63
CA GLU A 88 9.98 13.61 12.84
C GLU A 88 9.33 12.79 11.70
N SER A 89 8.24 12.10 12.00
CA SER A 89 7.53 11.26 11.04
C SER A 89 6.81 12.09 9.99
N LYS A 90 6.24 13.25 10.33
CA LYS A 90 5.64 14.19 9.37
C LYS A 90 6.69 14.79 8.43
N ALA A 91 7.87 15.14 8.94
CA ALA A 91 8.99 15.59 8.12
C ALA A 91 9.43 14.50 7.13
N ARG A 92 9.54 13.25 7.58
CA ARG A 92 9.85 12.09 6.73
C ARG A 92 8.78 11.84 5.67
N ILE A 93 7.49 11.90 6.02
CA ILE A 93 6.39 11.77 5.04
C ILE A 93 6.56 12.82 3.92
N LYS A 94 6.81 14.09 4.28
CA LYS A 94 7.03 15.15 3.29
C LYS A 94 8.22 14.86 2.37
N GLU A 95 9.34 14.41 2.92
CA GLU A 95 10.51 14.01 2.14
C GLU A 95 10.20 12.83 1.19
N TYR A 96 9.50 11.82 1.70
CA TYR A 96 9.17 10.63 0.93
C TYR A 96 8.19 10.91 -0.20
N LEU A 97 7.21 11.79 0.03
CA LEU A 97 6.30 12.28 -1.00
C LEU A 97 7.02 13.11 -2.05
N GLY A 98 8.00 13.94 -1.67
CA GLY A 98 8.83 14.68 -2.63
C GLY A 98 9.67 13.76 -3.51
N THR A 99 10.17 12.65 -2.97
CA THR A 99 10.88 11.62 -3.76
C THR A 99 9.95 10.91 -4.73
N LEU A 100 8.74 10.55 -4.27
CA LEU A 100 7.72 9.92 -5.10
C LEU A 100 7.25 10.87 -6.21
N ASP A 101 7.12 12.17 -5.94
CA ASP A 101 6.71 13.16 -6.93
C ASP A 101 7.69 13.28 -8.08
N ARG A 102 8.99 13.26 -7.79
CA ARG A 102 10.03 13.25 -8.82
C ARG A 102 9.98 11.99 -9.67
N GLU A 103 9.69 10.83 -9.10
CA GLU A 103 9.52 9.60 -9.88
C GLU A 103 8.29 9.69 -10.80
N MET A 104 7.18 10.20 -10.28
CA MET A 104 5.92 10.31 -11.02
C MET A 104 5.92 11.43 -12.07
N ALA A 105 6.92 12.32 -12.08
CA ALA A 105 7.02 13.42 -13.04
C ALA A 105 7.03 12.98 -14.51
N THR A 106 7.46 11.74 -14.78
CA THR A 106 7.54 11.18 -16.15
C THR A 106 6.67 9.94 -16.33
N ARG A 107 5.76 9.66 -15.39
CA ARG A 107 5.02 8.39 -15.33
C ARG A 107 3.54 8.61 -15.04
N GLU A 108 2.69 7.80 -15.66
CA GLU A 108 1.29 7.72 -15.26
C GLU A 108 1.09 6.74 -14.09
N TYR A 109 1.81 5.62 -14.12
CA TYR A 109 1.86 4.57 -13.09
C TYR A 109 3.31 4.17 -12.80
N ILE A 110 3.58 3.68 -11.59
CA ILE A 110 4.94 3.42 -11.10
C ILE A 110 5.71 2.46 -12.03
N ALA A 111 5.04 1.40 -12.48
CA ALA A 111 5.63 0.36 -13.31
C ALA A 111 5.30 0.54 -14.81
N GLY A 112 4.93 1.75 -15.24
CA GLY A 112 4.47 2.06 -16.59
C GLY A 112 2.96 1.84 -16.75
N GLU A 113 2.48 0.65 -16.39
CA GLU A 113 1.05 0.31 -16.33
C GLU A 113 0.58 0.17 -14.89
N TYR A 114 -0.74 0.25 -14.67
CA TYR A 114 -1.35 0.07 -13.35
C TYR A 114 -1.01 -1.31 -12.77
N SER A 115 -0.45 -1.32 -11.58
CA SER A 115 0.14 -2.53 -10.99
C SER A 115 -0.05 -2.62 -9.48
N LEU A 116 0.41 -3.70 -8.87
CA LEU A 116 0.51 -3.82 -7.41
C LEU A 116 1.33 -2.70 -6.78
N ALA A 117 2.29 -2.13 -7.52
CA ALA A 117 3.09 -1.00 -7.05
C ALA A 117 2.23 0.26 -6.86
N ASP A 118 1.16 0.43 -7.65
CA ASP A 118 0.22 1.53 -7.44
C ASP A 118 -0.79 1.20 -6.34
N ILE A 119 -1.28 -0.04 -6.33
CA ILE A 119 -2.26 -0.53 -5.35
C ILE A 119 -1.77 -0.36 -3.92
N THR A 120 -0.48 -0.61 -3.65
CA THR A 120 0.07 -0.54 -2.29
C THR A 120 -0.04 0.85 -1.64
N TYR A 121 -0.17 1.91 -2.44
CA TYR A 121 -0.27 3.29 -1.94
C TYR A 121 -1.71 3.73 -1.67
N ILE A 122 -2.69 3.03 -2.23
CA ILE A 122 -4.11 3.39 -2.10
C ILE A 122 -4.55 3.50 -0.63
N PRO A 123 -4.22 2.54 0.26
CA PRO A 123 -4.59 2.65 1.67
C PRO A 123 -3.93 3.83 2.39
N PHE A 124 -2.76 4.28 1.92
CA PHE A 124 -2.11 5.48 2.46
C PHE A 124 -2.92 6.73 2.10
N PHE A 125 -3.31 6.85 0.82
CA PHE A 125 -4.10 7.98 0.33
C PHE A 125 -5.52 8.05 0.89
N CYS A 126 -6.15 6.91 1.18
CA CYS A 126 -7.46 6.90 1.83
C CYS A 126 -7.43 7.35 3.30
N ARG A 127 -6.25 7.51 3.91
CA ARG A 127 -6.08 7.73 5.36
C ARG A 127 -5.21 8.94 5.69
N LEU A 128 -5.10 9.90 4.77
CA LEU A 128 -4.26 11.10 4.96
C LEU A 128 -4.56 11.84 6.26
N ASP A 129 -5.83 11.97 6.65
CA ASP A 129 -6.24 12.60 7.91
C ASP A 129 -5.67 11.88 9.13
N ARG A 130 -5.66 10.53 9.11
CA ARG A 130 -5.07 9.70 10.18
C ARG A 130 -3.58 9.95 10.34
N TYR A 131 -2.90 10.32 9.26
CA TYR A 131 -1.47 10.64 9.25
C TYR A 131 -1.19 12.14 9.37
N GLN A 132 -2.22 12.96 9.61
CA GLN A 132 -2.13 14.42 9.72
C GLN A 132 -1.33 15.05 8.58
N THR A 133 -1.56 14.56 7.36
CA THR A 133 -0.83 14.96 6.15
C THR A 133 -1.79 15.24 5.01
N THR A 134 -1.31 15.95 4.00
CA THR A 134 -2.11 16.31 2.81
C THR A 134 -1.25 16.17 1.56
N ILE A 135 -1.88 15.85 0.43
CA ILE A 135 -1.25 15.90 -0.88
C ILE A 135 -1.69 17.18 -1.58
N ASP A 136 -0.81 18.17 -1.63
CA ASP A 136 -1.07 19.51 -2.16
C ASP A 136 -0.20 19.83 -3.40
N ASP A 137 -0.20 21.09 -3.82
CA ASP A 137 0.50 21.53 -5.04
C ASP A 137 2.03 21.53 -4.92
N SER A 138 2.59 21.24 -3.73
CA SER A 138 4.02 20.95 -3.59
C SER A 138 4.41 19.58 -4.15
N THR A 139 3.44 18.69 -4.40
CA THR A 139 3.64 17.36 -5.03
C THR A 139 2.61 17.13 -6.13
N PRO A 140 2.66 17.90 -7.23
CA PRO A 140 1.60 17.91 -8.24
C PRO A 140 1.45 16.58 -8.98
N HIS A 141 2.53 15.83 -9.18
CA HIS A 141 2.51 14.54 -9.87
C HIS A 141 1.90 13.45 -8.97
N VAL A 142 2.26 13.44 -7.68
CA VAL A 142 1.59 12.57 -6.69
C VAL A 142 0.12 12.94 -6.56
N LYS A 143 -0.22 14.23 -6.55
CA LYS A 143 -1.61 14.70 -6.48
C LYS A 143 -2.43 14.20 -7.67
N ALA A 144 -1.89 14.29 -8.89
CA ALA A 144 -2.54 13.79 -10.09
C ALA A 144 -2.69 12.26 -10.07
N TRP A 145 -1.64 11.55 -9.65
CA TRP A 145 -1.64 10.09 -9.53
C TRP A 145 -2.62 9.60 -8.47
N MET A 146 -2.62 10.18 -7.27
CA MET A 146 -3.58 9.89 -6.20
C MET A 146 -5.01 10.04 -6.68
N LYS A 147 -5.36 11.14 -7.35
CA LYS A 147 -6.71 11.36 -7.89
C LYS A 147 -7.11 10.26 -8.86
N ARG A 148 -6.20 9.82 -9.73
CA ARG A 148 -6.43 8.73 -10.69
C ARG A 148 -6.68 7.41 -9.98
N LEU A 149 -5.88 7.07 -8.97
CA LEU A 149 -6.03 5.84 -8.21
C LEU A 149 -7.36 5.81 -7.44
N LEU A 150 -7.69 6.90 -6.73
CA LEU A 150 -8.91 6.99 -5.92
C LEU A 150 -10.20 7.06 -6.76
N ALA A 151 -10.11 7.47 -8.03
CA ALA A 151 -11.25 7.49 -8.95
C ALA A 151 -11.64 6.09 -9.46
N ARG A 152 -10.80 5.07 -9.29
CA ARG A 152 -11.06 3.72 -9.83
C ARG A 152 -12.30 3.08 -9.18
N PRO A 153 -13.22 2.47 -9.95
CA PRO A 153 -14.42 1.86 -9.40
C PRO A 153 -14.15 0.80 -8.32
N THR A 154 -13.13 -0.04 -8.52
CA THR A 154 -12.75 -1.08 -7.54
C THR A 154 -12.26 -0.49 -6.22
N VAL A 155 -11.58 0.66 -6.26
CA VAL A 155 -11.13 1.38 -5.06
C VAL A 155 -12.32 1.96 -4.32
N ARG A 156 -13.23 2.62 -5.05
CA ARG A 156 -14.45 3.21 -4.47
C ARG A 156 -15.43 2.17 -3.91
N ALA A 157 -15.37 0.94 -4.42
CA ALA A 157 -16.18 -0.18 -3.94
C ALA A 157 -15.58 -0.90 -2.73
N THR A 158 -14.36 -0.53 -2.31
CA THR A 158 -13.71 -1.10 -1.13
C THR A 158 -14.06 -0.22 0.09
N PRO A 159 -14.78 -0.75 1.08
CA PRO A 159 -15.23 0.00 2.26
C PRO A 159 -14.10 0.45 3.18
#